data_AF-A0A812ZC88-F1
#
_entry.id   AF-A0A812ZC88-F1
#
_cell.length_a   1.000
_cell.length_b   1.000
_cell.length_c   1.000
_cell.angle_alpha   90.00
_cell.angle_beta   90.00
_cell.angle_gamma   90.00
#
_symmetry.space_group_name_H-M   'P 1'
#
loop_
_entity.id
_entity.type
_entity.pdbx_description
1 polymer ?
#
loop_
_entity_poly.entity_id
_entity_poly.type
_entity_poly.pdbx_seq_one_letter_code
_entity_poly.pdbx_strand_id
1 'polypeptide(L)'
;SLLFDWQQRNDTWGTPLLAILSGNLWEAPEWMFQRKVALTRWAMSLGARPDHHAPLKCEWWIEFPWEDLVLGGNSAVSLVSNALHLGAESDYPHNSLAMHRLRVFREVLAAATFAPTMHRVDVRASVPQLWEMILKDTCSSDFEFVTSSGSVLAHVAVLREACPSLPAIKSRSSHGDIVREEVPYSQATMQHFTSLLYCGCFAEGLQIYEGDCSTLVELADASICFSAQALIPMLTMHLRCQLQQASFGPICSFALRHGHDTLLDDC
;
A
#
# COMPACT_ATOMS: atom_id res chain seq x y z
N SER A 1 3.07 4.82 7.85
CA SER A 1 3.61 4.82 6.48
C SER A 1 2.71 4.01 5.56
N LEU A 2 2.27 4.56 4.42
CA LEU A 2 1.62 3.75 3.36
C LEU A 2 2.63 2.76 2.81
N LEU A 3 2.35 1.48 3.01
CA LEU A 3 3.15 0.39 2.49
C LEU A 3 2.84 0.24 1.01
N PHE A 4 3.75 0.69 0.14
CA PHE A 4 3.69 0.29 -1.26
C PHE A 4 4.14 -1.17 -1.31
N ASP A 5 3.18 -2.06 -1.50
CA ASP A 5 3.48 -3.47 -1.69
C ASP A 5 4.03 -3.67 -3.10
N TRP A 6 5.35 -3.74 -3.20
CA TRP A 6 6.06 -4.08 -4.44
C TRP A 6 5.73 -5.47 -4.97
N GLN A 7 5.01 -6.29 -4.20
CA GLN A 7 4.50 -7.59 -4.57
C GLN A 7 3.03 -7.57 -4.98
N GLN A 8 2.33 -6.43 -4.84
CA GLN A 8 0.95 -6.28 -5.26
C GLN A 8 0.84 -6.62 -6.75
N ARG A 9 -0.10 -7.52 -7.05
CA ARG A 9 -0.34 -7.99 -8.41
C ARG A 9 -1.53 -7.25 -9.00
N ASN A 10 -1.36 -6.76 -10.21
CA ASN A 10 -2.41 -6.28 -11.07
C ASN A 10 -2.66 -7.32 -12.18
N ASP A 11 -3.93 -7.60 -12.49
CA ASP A 11 -4.27 -8.62 -13.50
C ASP A 11 -3.89 -8.21 -14.92
N THR A 12 -3.79 -6.90 -15.19
CA THR A 12 -3.38 -6.34 -16.48
C THR A 12 -1.87 -6.16 -16.57
N TRP A 13 -1.23 -5.66 -15.51
CA TRP A 13 0.16 -5.18 -15.53
C TRP A 13 1.12 -5.95 -14.61
N GLY A 14 0.71 -7.08 -14.05
CA GLY A 14 1.57 -7.89 -13.17
C GLY A 14 2.03 -7.14 -11.93
N THR A 15 3.29 -7.29 -11.55
CA THR A 15 3.88 -6.54 -10.42
C THR A 15 4.41 -5.17 -10.88
N PRO A 16 4.58 -4.19 -9.97
CA PRO A 16 5.18 -2.90 -10.32
C PRO A 16 6.56 -3.02 -10.99
N LEU A 17 7.36 -4.00 -10.58
CA LEU A 17 8.66 -4.29 -11.20
C LEU A 17 8.50 -4.79 -12.65
N LEU A 18 7.51 -5.63 -12.91
CA LEU A 18 7.17 -6.06 -14.26
C LEU A 18 6.67 -4.90 -15.12
N ALA A 19 5.82 -4.04 -14.57
CA ALA A 19 5.33 -2.85 -15.26
C ALA A 19 6.46 -1.89 -15.67
N ILE A 20 7.48 -1.69 -14.81
CA ILE A 20 8.66 -0.87 -15.12
C ILE A 20 9.49 -1.45 -16.27
N LEU A 21 9.58 -2.78 -16.31
CA LEU A 21 10.31 -3.52 -17.34
C LEU A 21 9.54 -3.56 -18.67
N SER A 22 8.21 -3.63 -18.59
CA SER A 22 7.32 -3.61 -19.74
C SER A 22 7.25 -2.23 -20.39
N GLY A 23 7.14 -2.20 -21.73
CA GLY A 23 6.95 -0.97 -22.49
C GLY A 23 8.19 -0.10 -22.62
N ASN A 24 8.90 -0.21 -23.74
CA ASN A 24 9.91 0.77 -24.19
C ASN A 24 11.30 0.67 -23.55
N LEU A 25 11.66 -0.47 -22.96
CA LEU A 25 13.03 -0.64 -22.45
C LEU A 25 14.07 -0.63 -23.60
N TRP A 26 13.62 -0.99 -24.79
CA TRP A 26 14.43 -1.21 -25.99
C TRP A 26 14.62 0.07 -26.81
N GLU A 27 13.56 0.87 -26.94
CA GLU A 27 13.56 2.13 -27.70
C GLU A 27 13.88 3.37 -26.86
N ALA A 28 14.00 3.20 -25.54
CA ALA A 28 14.36 4.29 -24.66
C ALA A 28 15.73 4.89 -25.03
N PRO A 29 15.85 6.23 -25.10
CA PRO A 29 17.13 6.91 -25.12
C PRO A 29 18.00 6.50 -23.92
N GLU A 30 19.32 6.55 -24.07
CA GLU A 30 20.26 6.06 -23.04
C GLU A 30 20.00 6.64 -21.64
N TRP A 31 19.63 7.92 -21.53
CA TRP A 31 19.31 8.55 -20.25
C TRP A 31 18.06 7.95 -19.58
N MET A 32 17.06 7.54 -20.36
CA MET A 32 15.83 6.91 -19.86
C MET A 32 16.10 5.45 -19.49
N PHE A 33 16.92 4.76 -20.28
CA PHE A 33 17.40 3.41 -19.94
C PHE A 33 18.11 3.38 -18.58
N GLN A 34 19.08 4.28 -18.37
CA GLN A 34 19.79 4.38 -17.08
C GLN A 34 18.85 4.72 -15.91
N ARG A 35 17.84 5.57 -16.14
CA ARG A 35 16.80 5.84 -15.13
C ARG A 35 15.96 4.61 -14.82
N LYS A 36 15.59 3.79 -15.81
CA LYS A 36 14.88 2.53 -15.60
C LYS A 36 15.74 1.50 -14.87
N VAL A 37 17.04 1.40 -15.17
CA VAL A 37 18.00 0.57 -14.39
C VAL A 37 18.03 1.03 -12.94
N ALA A 38 18.19 2.34 -12.71
CA ALA A 38 18.21 2.92 -11.37
C ALA A 38 16.89 2.70 -10.63
N LEU A 39 15.75 2.86 -11.31
CA LEU A 39 14.43 2.61 -10.76
C LEU A 39 14.21 1.14 -10.42
N THR A 40 14.69 0.22 -11.26
CA THR A 40 14.64 -1.23 -11.01
C THR A 40 15.47 -1.58 -9.77
N ARG A 41 16.69 -1.05 -9.66
CA ARG A 41 17.54 -1.22 -8.47
C ARG A 41 16.89 -0.64 -7.22
N TRP A 42 16.30 0.54 -7.34
CA TRP A 42 15.59 1.18 -6.26
C TRP A 42 14.40 0.33 -5.82
N ALA A 43 13.49 -0.04 -6.73
CA ALA A 43 12.35 -0.91 -6.45
C ALA A 43 12.76 -2.23 -5.74
N MET A 44 13.81 -2.88 -6.22
CA MET A 44 14.34 -4.09 -5.59
C MET A 44 14.90 -3.83 -4.19
N SER A 45 15.61 -2.69 -3.99
CA SER A 45 16.04 -2.27 -2.64
C SER A 45 14.89 -1.99 -1.68
N LEU A 46 13.69 -1.71 -2.22
CA LEU A 46 12.47 -1.50 -1.45
C LEU A 46 11.61 -2.76 -1.30
N GLY A 47 12.09 -3.93 -1.76
CA GLY A 47 11.45 -5.23 -1.56
C GLY A 47 10.72 -5.81 -2.77
N ALA A 48 10.85 -5.20 -3.96
CA ALA A 48 10.34 -5.80 -5.19
C ALA A 48 11.06 -7.11 -5.52
N ARG A 49 10.28 -8.16 -5.75
CA ARG A 49 10.78 -9.51 -6.02
C ARG A 49 10.78 -9.82 -7.52
N PRO A 50 11.95 -9.99 -8.15
CA PRO A 50 12.04 -10.20 -9.60
C PRO A 50 11.62 -11.62 -10.04
N ASP A 51 11.65 -12.58 -9.13
CA ASP A 51 11.16 -13.94 -9.27
C ASP A 51 9.64 -14.05 -9.13
N HIS A 52 8.98 -13.03 -8.57
CA HIS A 52 7.55 -13.06 -8.33
C HIS A 52 6.77 -13.03 -9.63
N HIS A 53 5.85 -13.99 -9.77
CA HIS A 53 5.06 -14.17 -10.98
C HIS A 53 3.83 -13.24 -11.03
N ALA A 54 3.55 -12.59 -12.16
CA ALA A 54 2.29 -11.99 -12.56
C ALA A 54 1.17 -13.04 -12.67
N PRO A 55 -0.10 -12.59 -12.59
CA PRO A 55 -1.26 -13.43 -12.90
C PRO A 55 -1.20 -14.00 -14.32
N LEU A 56 -1.74 -15.21 -14.53
CA LEU A 56 -1.75 -15.90 -15.84
C LEU A 56 -2.46 -15.12 -16.96
N LYS A 57 -3.32 -14.16 -16.60
CA LYS A 57 -4.07 -13.32 -17.54
C LYS A 57 -3.28 -12.09 -18.01
N CYS A 58 -2.11 -11.85 -17.42
CA CYS A 58 -1.25 -10.73 -17.73
C CYS A 58 -0.36 -11.09 -18.93
N GLU A 59 -0.75 -10.62 -20.11
CA GLU A 59 0.00 -10.83 -21.36
C GLU A 59 0.83 -9.58 -21.67
N TRP A 60 2.11 -9.81 -22.01
CA TRP A 60 3.07 -8.75 -22.27
C TRP A 60 3.47 -8.74 -23.74
N TRP A 61 3.31 -7.57 -24.35
CA TRP A 61 3.74 -7.31 -25.71
C TRP A 61 5.07 -6.58 -25.64
N ILE A 62 6.08 -7.20 -26.25
CA ILE A 62 7.35 -6.54 -26.50
C ILE A 62 7.45 -6.31 -27.99
N GLU A 63 7.31 -5.05 -28.40
CA GLU A 63 7.62 -4.62 -29.75
C GLU A 63 9.12 -4.85 -29.97
N PHE A 64 9.45 -5.84 -30.80
CA PHE A 64 10.76 -5.98 -31.40
C PHE A 64 10.70 -5.41 -32.81
N PRO A 65 11.82 -4.95 -33.39
CA PRO A 65 11.83 -4.23 -34.67
C PRO A 65 11.34 -5.05 -35.89
N TRP A 66 10.96 -6.30 -35.71
CA TRP A 66 10.52 -7.22 -36.76
C TRP A 66 9.23 -7.96 -36.46
N GLU A 67 8.80 -8.12 -35.21
CA GLU A 67 7.53 -8.76 -34.81
C GLU A 67 7.08 -8.29 -33.42
N ASP A 68 5.76 -8.18 -33.22
CA ASP A 68 5.16 -8.02 -31.90
C ASP A 68 5.23 -9.37 -31.17
N LEU A 69 6.16 -9.48 -30.23
CA LEU A 69 6.38 -10.72 -29.49
C LEU A 69 5.55 -10.74 -28.21
N VAL A 70 4.71 -11.75 -28.09
CA VAL A 70 4.08 -12.13 -26.81
C VAL A 70 5.04 -13.00 -26.05
N LEU A 71 5.70 -12.45 -25.03
CA LEU A 71 6.58 -13.25 -24.18
C LEU A 71 5.78 -13.92 -23.07
N GLY A 72 5.67 -15.25 -23.15
CA GLY A 72 5.17 -16.09 -22.07
C GLY A 72 6.20 -16.18 -20.95
N GLY A 73 6.13 -15.27 -19.98
CA GLY A 73 7.03 -15.25 -18.83
C GLY A 73 6.33 -14.61 -17.65
N ASN A 74 5.93 -15.41 -16.69
CA ASN A 74 5.14 -14.88 -15.58
C ASN A 74 5.99 -14.00 -14.65
N SER A 75 7.33 -14.00 -14.65
CA SER A 75 8.15 -13.15 -13.76
C SER A 75 9.15 -12.26 -14.52
N ALA A 76 9.69 -11.22 -13.85
CA ALA A 76 10.65 -10.29 -14.46
C ALA A 76 11.91 -11.00 -14.95
N VAL A 77 12.39 -11.99 -14.19
CA VAL A 77 13.51 -12.85 -14.58
C VAL A 77 13.16 -13.70 -15.80
N SER A 78 11.95 -14.25 -15.86
CA SER A 78 11.51 -15.09 -16.98
C SER A 78 11.41 -14.28 -18.27
N LEU A 79 10.82 -13.08 -18.19
CA LEU A 79 10.69 -12.17 -19.33
C LEU A 79 12.05 -11.76 -19.91
N VAL A 80 13.00 -11.37 -19.07
CA VAL A 80 14.35 -11.01 -19.52
C VAL A 80 15.12 -12.23 -20.06
N SER A 81 14.93 -13.41 -19.46
CA SER A 81 15.58 -14.64 -19.93
C SER A 81 15.05 -15.08 -21.30
N ASN A 82 13.74 -15.01 -21.52
CA ASN A 82 13.11 -15.31 -22.80
C ASN A 82 13.56 -14.32 -23.89
N ALA A 83 13.60 -13.02 -23.59
CA ALA A 83 14.10 -12.01 -24.52
C ALA A 83 15.58 -12.23 -24.91
N LEU A 84 16.42 -12.61 -23.95
CA LEU A 84 17.82 -12.96 -24.20
C LEU A 84 18.00 -14.22 -25.04
N HIS A 85 17.16 -15.23 -24.81
CA HIS A 85 17.19 -16.48 -25.57
C HIS A 85 16.81 -16.23 -27.04
N LEU A 86 15.74 -15.47 -27.29
CA LEU A 86 15.31 -15.08 -28.64
C LEU A 86 16.33 -14.17 -29.35
N GLY A 87 16.96 -13.25 -28.62
CA GLY A 87 18.05 -12.42 -29.13
C GLY A 87 19.36 -13.18 -29.38
N ALA A 88 19.49 -14.40 -28.87
CA ALA A 88 20.62 -15.29 -29.15
C ALA A 88 20.36 -16.23 -30.33
N GLU A 89 19.10 -16.47 -30.71
CA GLU A 89 18.71 -17.36 -31.82
C GLU A 89 18.55 -16.64 -33.18
N SER A 90 18.55 -15.30 -33.22
CA SER A 90 18.56 -14.51 -34.46
C SER A 90 19.97 -13.93 -34.74
N ASP A 91 20.32 -13.77 -36.02
CA ASP A 91 21.58 -13.20 -36.56
C ASP A 91 21.83 -11.72 -36.16
N TYR A 92 21.64 -11.37 -34.89
CA TYR A 92 22.05 -10.09 -34.34
C TYR A 92 23.57 -10.07 -34.23
N PRO A 93 24.26 -8.99 -34.63
CA PRO A 93 25.62 -8.78 -34.16
C PRO A 93 25.59 -8.80 -32.63
N HIS A 94 26.26 -9.77 -32.01
CA HIS A 94 26.34 -10.00 -30.57
C HIS A 94 26.80 -8.77 -29.73
N ASN A 95 27.11 -7.66 -30.41
CA ASN A 95 27.54 -6.36 -29.91
C ASN A 95 26.50 -5.24 -30.09
N SER A 96 25.23 -5.55 -30.40
CA SER A 96 24.20 -4.51 -30.47
C SER A 96 23.96 -3.89 -29.08
N LEU A 97 23.69 -2.58 -29.06
CA LEU A 97 23.38 -1.85 -27.84
C LEU A 97 22.21 -2.50 -27.07
N ALA A 98 21.23 -3.06 -27.77
CA ALA A 98 20.11 -3.80 -27.20
C ALA A 98 20.56 -5.04 -26.42
N MET A 99 21.49 -5.83 -26.97
CA MET A 99 22.03 -7.02 -26.28
C MET A 99 22.87 -6.65 -25.06
N HIS A 100 23.65 -5.56 -25.13
CA HIS A 100 24.36 -5.05 -23.96
C HIS A 100 23.39 -4.62 -22.85
N ARG A 101 22.34 -3.87 -23.22
CA ARG A 101 21.27 -3.43 -22.31
C ARG A 101 20.55 -4.60 -21.63
N LEU A 102 20.23 -5.66 -22.39
CA LEU A 102 19.63 -6.90 -21.86
C LEU A 102 20.55 -7.61 -20.84
N ARG A 103 21.85 -7.71 -21.12
CA ARG A 103 22.82 -8.32 -20.19
C ARG A 103 22.92 -7.54 -18.89
N VAL A 104 23.04 -6.21 -18.97
CA VAL A 104 23.10 -5.33 -17.77
C VAL A 104 21.83 -5.49 -16.92
N PHE A 105 20.66 -5.56 -17.54
CA PHE A 105 19.41 -5.80 -16.81
C PHE A 105 19.37 -7.19 -16.15
N ARG A 106 19.81 -8.25 -16.84
CA ARG A 106 19.91 -9.59 -16.26
C ARG A 106 20.84 -9.62 -15.05
N GLU A 107 22.01 -8.98 -15.13
CA GLU A 107 22.96 -8.92 -14.01
C GLU A 107 22.35 -8.19 -12.81
N VAL A 108 21.63 -7.11 -13.04
CA VAL A 108 20.91 -6.35 -12.00
C VAL A 108 19.83 -7.18 -11.33
N LEU A 109 19.01 -7.90 -12.09
CA LEU A 109 17.97 -8.78 -11.53
C LEU A 109 18.56 -10.01 -10.81
N ALA A 110 19.63 -10.60 -11.36
CA ALA A 110 20.32 -11.73 -10.74
C ALA A 110 20.98 -11.35 -9.41
N ALA A 111 21.62 -10.18 -9.33
CA ALA A 111 22.20 -9.69 -8.06
C ALA A 111 21.12 -9.50 -6.98
N ALA A 112 19.90 -9.11 -7.36
CA ALA A 112 18.79 -8.93 -6.43
C ALA A 112 18.21 -10.26 -5.92
N THR A 113 18.23 -11.34 -6.70
CA THR A 113 17.78 -12.67 -6.25
C THR A 113 18.65 -13.27 -5.13
N PHE A 114 19.87 -12.75 -4.93
CA PHE A 114 20.79 -13.18 -3.87
C PHE A 114 20.81 -12.24 -2.65
N ALA A 115 20.09 -11.11 -2.67
CA ALA A 115 20.11 -10.14 -1.58
C ALA A 115 19.10 -10.53 -0.47
N PRO A 116 19.55 -10.77 0.78
CA PRO A 116 18.62 -10.99 1.88
C PRO A 116 18.04 -9.66 2.39
N THR A 117 16.78 -9.74 2.84
CA THR A 117 16.11 -8.91 3.87
C THR A 117 15.46 -7.57 3.51
N MET A 118 14.25 -7.41 4.08
CA MET A 118 13.37 -6.25 4.09
C MET A 118 14.09 -4.95 4.45
N HIS A 119 13.88 -3.88 3.70
CA HIS A 119 14.34 -2.54 4.06
C HIS A 119 13.20 -1.52 4.10
N ARG A 120 13.15 -0.75 5.20
CA ARG A 120 12.21 0.36 5.44
C ARG A 120 12.55 1.53 4.50
N VAL A 121 11.53 2.15 3.93
CA VAL A 121 11.64 3.24 2.93
C VAL A 121 11.44 4.61 3.58
N ASP A 122 12.27 5.58 3.22
CA ASP A 122 12.29 6.94 3.76
C ASP A 122 11.28 7.86 3.04
N VAL A 123 10.26 8.36 3.75
CA VAL A 123 9.26 9.30 3.23
C VAL A 123 9.76 10.73 3.47
N ARG A 124 9.77 11.58 2.43
CA ARG A 124 10.14 13.00 2.59
C ARG A 124 9.26 13.63 3.68
N ALA A 125 9.90 14.20 4.71
CA ALA A 125 9.23 14.76 5.90
C ALA A 125 8.10 15.76 5.57
N SER A 126 8.19 16.44 4.41
CA SER A 126 7.18 17.37 3.93
C SER A 126 5.79 16.76 3.69
N VAL A 127 5.70 15.45 3.39
CA VAL A 127 4.40 14.80 3.10
C VAL A 127 3.63 14.49 4.40
N PRO A 128 4.22 13.82 5.42
CA PRO A 128 3.58 13.71 6.73
C PRO A 128 3.26 15.06 7.36
N GLN A 129 4.15 16.04 7.22
CA GLN A 129 3.94 17.41 7.72
C GLN A 129 2.73 18.08 7.05
N LEU A 130 2.55 17.92 5.74
CA LEU A 130 1.38 18.44 5.04
C LEU A 130 0.09 17.80 5.54
N TRP A 131 0.06 16.47 5.68
CA TRP A 131 -1.12 15.78 6.19
C TRP A 131 -1.45 16.13 7.64
N GLU A 132 -0.42 16.33 8.46
CA GLU A 132 -0.57 16.83 9.83
C GLU A 132 -1.11 18.26 9.84
N MET A 133 -0.65 19.13 8.93
CA MET A 133 -1.21 20.47 8.76
C MET A 133 -2.69 20.43 8.35
N ILE A 134 -3.07 19.56 7.41
CA ILE A 134 -4.47 19.40 6.99
C ILE A 134 -5.30 18.87 8.16
N LEU A 135 -4.81 17.88 8.91
CA LEU A 135 -5.50 17.36 10.10
C LEU A 135 -5.75 18.46 11.15
N LYS A 136 -4.78 19.37 11.33
CA LYS A 136 -4.86 20.49 12.27
C LYS A 136 -5.66 21.69 11.74
N ASP A 137 -5.97 21.73 10.43
CA ASP A 137 -6.77 22.79 9.83
C ASP A 137 -8.26 22.58 10.10
N THR A 138 -8.70 22.95 11.29
CA THR A 138 -10.11 22.86 11.68
C THR A 138 -11.00 23.88 10.97
N CYS A 139 -10.42 24.92 10.35
CA CYS A 139 -11.17 25.97 9.67
C CYS A 139 -11.76 25.50 8.34
N SER A 140 -11.12 24.54 7.66
CA SER A 140 -11.60 23.97 6.41
C SER A 140 -12.35 22.64 6.59
N SER A 141 -12.52 22.19 7.84
CA SER A 141 -13.26 20.98 8.16
C SER A 141 -14.75 21.10 7.79
N ASP A 142 -15.24 20.11 7.06
CA ASP A 142 -16.61 20.06 6.57
C ASP A 142 -17.36 18.78 7.02
N PHE A 143 -16.78 18.07 7.99
CA PHE A 143 -17.33 16.89 8.65
C PHE A 143 -17.02 16.90 10.17
N GLU A 144 -17.94 16.37 10.97
CA GLU A 144 -17.81 16.24 12.42
C GLU A 144 -18.34 14.88 12.90
N PHE A 145 -17.48 14.12 13.57
CA PHE A 145 -17.90 12.98 14.38
C PHE A 145 -18.40 13.47 15.73
N VAL A 146 -19.67 13.20 16.04
CA VAL A 146 -20.29 13.54 17.31
C VAL A 146 -20.24 12.31 18.22
N THR A 147 -19.50 12.41 19.32
CA THR A 147 -19.33 11.34 20.32
C THR A 147 -20.08 11.71 21.60
N SER A 148 -20.24 10.76 22.52
CA SER A 148 -20.85 11.01 23.82
C SER A 148 -20.06 11.98 24.71
N SER A 149 -18.75 12.10 24.48
CA SER A 149 -17.83 12.90 25.30
C SER A 149 -17.32 14.19 24.62
N GLY A 150 -17.71 14.45 23.38
CA GLY A 150 -17.23 15.58 22.60
C GLY A 150 -17.36 15.37 21.08
N SER A 151 -16.61 16.12 20.29
CA SER A 151 -16.60 15.94 18.84
C SER A 151 -15.19 15.97 18.24
N VAL A 152 -15.07 15.42 17.03
CA VAL A 152 -13.83 15.36 16.25
C VAL A 152 -14.11 15.83 14.83
N LEU A 153 -13.45 16.91 14.42
CA LEU A 153 -13.57 17.48 13.08
C LEU A 153 -12.73 16.70 12.06
N ALA A 154 -13.19 16.68 10.82
CA ALA A 154 -12.54 16.05 9.69
C ALA A 154 -12.95 16.68 8.36
N HIS A 155 -12.34 16.20 7.29
CA HIS A 155 -12.61 16.63 5.91
C HIS A 155 -13.28 15.48 5.14
N VAL A 156 -14.43 15.75 4.55
CA VAL A 156 -15.20 14.83 3.70
C VAL A 156 -14.34 14.28 2.58
N ALA A 157 -13.46 15.09 2.00
CA ALA A 157 -12.55 14.65 0.93
C ALA A 157 -11.65 13.48 1.37
N VAL A 158 -11.13 13.51 2.60
CA VAL A 158 -10.29 12.44 3.14
C VAL A 158 -11.13 11.23 3.51
N LEU A 159 -12.25 11.46 4.19
CA LEU A 159 -13.12 10.37 4.64
C LEU A 159 -13.81 9.64 3.48
N ARG A 160 -14.08 10.29 2.35
CA ARG A 160 -14.68 9.64 1.17
C ARG A 160 -13.76 8.59 0.57
N GLU A 161 -12.47 8.89 0.52
CA GLU A 161 -11.47 7.96 0.00
C GLU A 161 -11.16 6.86 1.01
N ALA A 162 -11.04 7.22 2.29
CA ALA A 162 -10.58 6.29 3.31
C ALA A 162 -11.70 5.47 3.98
N CYS A 163 -12.95 5.95 3.96
CA CYS A 163 -14.10 5.37 4.66
C CYS A 163 -15.34 5.27 3.74
N PRO A 164 -15.33 4.37 2.74
CA PRO A 164 -16.38 4.30 1.71
C PRO A 164 -17.76 3.89 2.25
N SER A 165 -17.86 3.37 3.47
CA SER A 165 -19.13 2.94 4.08
C SER A 165 -19.79 4.03 4.92
N LEU A 166 -19.16 5.19 5.06
CA LEU A 166 -19.67 6.24 5.94
C LEU A 166 -20.97 6.87 5.38
N PRO A 167 -22.13 6.70 6.05
CA PRO A 167 -23.44 7.04 5.47
C PRO A 167 -23.60 8.53 5.17
N ALA A 168 -23.20 9.40 6.11
CA ALA A 168 -23.35 10.85 5.96
C ALA A 168 -22.51 11.46 4.83
N ILE A 169 -21.49 10.75 4.33
CA ILE A 169 -20.69 11.20 3.19
C ILE A 169 -21.42 10.96 1.85
N LYS A 170 -22.32 9.96 1.82
CA LYS A 170 -23.08 9.59 0.61
C LYS A 170 -24.31 10.48 0.40
N SER A 171 -24.81 11.15 1.43
CA SER A 171 -26.07 11.91 1.39
C SER A 171 -25.94 13.37 0.97
N ARG A 172 -24.74 13.85 0.58
CA ARG A 172 -24.54 15.29 0.39
C ARG A 172 -25.27 15.85 -0.83
N SER A 173 -26.37 16.56 -0.58
CA SER A 173 -26.93 17.59 -1.44
C SER A 173 -26.52 18.98 -0.93
N SER A 174 -25.68 19.67 -1.69
CA SER A 174 -25.45 21.14 -1.70
C SER A 174 -24.99 21.89 -0.42
N HIS A 175 -23.79 22.47 -0.54
CA HIS A 175 -23.22 23.70 0.05
C HIS A 175 -23.62 24.19 1.47
N GLY A 176 -22.62 24.25 2.36
CA GLY A 176 -22.52 25.24 3.44
C GLY A 176 -22.26 24.66 4.82
N ASP A 177 -22.93 23.55 5.15
CA ASP A 177 -22.94 23.03 6.51
C ASP A 177 -21.96 21.88 6.74
N ILE A 178 -21.43 21.82 7.96
CA ILE A 178 -20.64 20.71 8.49
C ILE A 178 -21.54 19.48 8.56
N VAL A 179 -21.11 18.39 7.92
CA VAL A 179 -21.80 17.10 7.96
C VAL A 179 -21.53 16.45 9.31
N ARG A 180 -22.58 16.04 10.03
CA ARG A 180 -22.45 15.42 11.36
C ARG A 180 -22.84 13.95 11.32
N GLU A 181 -22.03 13.11 11.96
CA GLU A 181 -22.33 11.69 12.18
C GLU A 181 -22.20 11.39 13.67
N GLU A 182 -23.29 10.93 14.29
CA GLU A 182 -23.27 10.43 15.66
C GLU A 182 -22.65 9.03 15.68
N VAL A 183 -21.63 8.83 16.50
CA VAL A 183 -20.90 7.57 16.57
C VAL A 183 -20.84 7.04 18.01
N PRO A 184 -20.87 5.70 18.20
CA PRO A 184 -20.87 5.10 19.53
C PRO A 184 -19.48 5.04 20.18
N TYR A 185 -18.46 5.65 19.56
CA TYR A 185 -17.06 5.58 19.97
C TYR A 185 -16.67 6.77 20.84
N SER A 186 -15.65 6.60 21.70
CA SER A 186 -15.13 7.69 22.50
C SER A 186 -14.45 8.78 21.65
N GLN A 187 -14.37 10.01 22.18
CA GLN A 187 -13.63 11.08 21.51
C GLN A 187 -12.16 10.70 21.27
N ALA A 188 -11.53 10.02 22.23
CA ALA A 188 -10.14 9.56 22.11
C ALA A 188 -9.98 8.55 20.95
N THR A 189 -10.89 7.58 20.85
CA THR A 189 -10.92 6.63 19.72
C THR A 189 -11.03 7.38 18.39
N MET A 190 -11.93 8.36 18.30
CA MET A 190 -12.12 9.10 17.05
C MET A 190 -10.95 10.03 16.71
N GLN A 191 -10.23 10.56 17.70
CA GLN A 191 -8.98 11.31 17.49
C GLN A 191 -7.86 10.40 16.96
N HIS A 192 -7.72 9.20 17.50
CA HIS A 192 -6.80 8.21 16.95
C HIS A 192 -7.20 7.77 15.54
N PHE A 193 -8.50 7.57 15.31
CA PHE A 193 -9.04 7.20 14.01
C PHE A 193 -8.70 8.25 12.96
N THR A 194 -9.04 9.52 13.19
CA THR A 194 -8.70 10.58 12.23
C THR A 194 -7.19 10.76 12.08
N SER A 195 -6.41 10.69 13.16
CA SER A 195 -4.95 10.76 13.06
C SER A 195 -4.36 9.63 12.20
N LEU A 196 -4.88 8.42 12.31
CA LEU A 196 -4.46 7.28 11.48
C LEU A 196 -4.85 7.46 10.02
N LEU A 197 -6.04 8.00 9.73
CA LEU A 197 -6.48 8.24 8.35
C LEU A 197 -5.60 9.29 7.64
N TYR A 198 -5.21 10.35 8.34
CA TYR A 198 -4.43 11.45 7.76
C TYR A 198 -2.94 11.14 7.72
N CYS A 199 -2.39 10.68 8.84
CA CYS A 199 -0.95 10.60 9.06
C CYS A 199 -0.43 9.16 9.11
N GLY A 200 -1.31 8.16 9.25
CA GLY A 200 -0.91 6.77 9.47
C GLY A 200 -0.19 6.56 10.80
N CYS A 201 -0.41 7.47 11.76
CA CYS A 201 0.16 7.46 13.10
C CYS A 201 -0.97 7.66 14.12
N PHE A 202 -0.75 7.21 15.35
CA PHE A 202 -1.67 7.53 16.44
C PHE A 202 -1.51 9.00 16.86
N ALA A 203 -2.60 9.63 17.28
CA ALA A 203 -2.60 10.98 17.81
C ALA A 203 -1.63 11.13 19.01
N GLU A 204 -0.76 12.14 18.94
CA GLU A 204 0.19 12.46 20.00
C GLU A 204 -0.51 12.88 21.28
N GLY A 205 0.06 12.52 22.43
CA GLY A 205 -0.46 12.89 23.75
C GLY A 205 -1.66 12.07 24.25
N LEU A 206 -2.15 11.13 23.44
CA LEU A 206 -3.16 10.15 23.85
C LEU A 206 -2.51 8.78 24.09
N GLN A 207 -2.80 8.18 25.24
CA GLN A 207 -2.29 6.87 25.61
C GLN A 207 -3.15 5.76 25.00
N ILE A 208 -2.52 4.83 24.28
CA ILE A 208 -3.14 3.59 23.78
C ILE A 208 -2.68 2.37 24.60
N TYR A 209 -1.60 2.52 25.39
CA TYR A 209 -0.77 1.39 25.80
C TYR A 209 -0.66 1.14 27.31
N GLU A 210 -1.32 1.92 28.17
CA GLU A 210 -1.24 1.66 29.62
C GLU A 210 -2.53 1.02 30.13
N GLY A 211 -2.61 -0.31 29.99
CA GLY A 211 -3.52 -1.17 30.74
C GLY A 211 -4.94 -1.34 30.21
N ASP A 212 -5.42 -0.45 29.35
CA ASP A 212 -6.76 -0.53 28.76
C ASP A 212 -6.73 -0.66 27.23
N CYS A 213 -7.08 -1.85 26.74
CA CYS A 213 -7.20 -2.13 25.31
C CYS A 213 -8.51 -1.61 24.68
N SER A 214 -9.40 -1.00 25.47
CA SER A 214 -10.72 -0.53 25.04
C SER A 214 -10.63 0.40 23.83
N THR A 215 -9.76 1.41 23.87
CA THR A 215 -9.54 2.35 22.77
C THR A 215 -9.08 1.64 21.50
N LEU A 216 -8.18 0.66 21.62
CA LEU A 216 -7.67 -0.08 20.48
C LEU A 216 -8.74 -1.00 19.85
N VAL A 217 -9.58 -1.62 20.69
CA VAL A 217 -10.72 -2.43 20.25
C VAL A 217 -11.78 -1.57 19.59
N GLU A 218 -12.16 -0.44 20.19
CA GLU A 218 -13.10 0.52 19.59
C GLU A 218 -12.58 1.05 18.25
N LEU A 219 -11.27 1.33 18.17
CA LEU A 219 -10.63 1.82 16.95
C LEU A 219 -10.64 0.77 15.82
N ALA A 220 -10.42 -0.50 16.17
CA ALA A 220 -10.54 -1.61 15.22
C ALA A 220 -12.00 -1.80 14.76
N ASP A 221 -12.96 -1.72 15.68
CA ASP A 221 -14.40 -1.78 15.40
C ASP A 221 -14.83 -0.64 14.47
N ALA A 222 -14.45 0.61 14.77
CA ALA A 222 -14.70 1.78 13.93
C ALA A 222 -14.11 1.62 12.53
N SER A 223 -12.90 1.07 12.43
CA SER A 223 -12.23 0.83 11.14
C SER A 223 -12.98 -0.18 10.27
N ILE A 224 -13.58 -1.21 10.87
CA ILE A 224 -14.42 -2.17 10.13
C ILE A 224 -15.75 -1.52 9.74
N CYS A 225 -16.44 -0.91 10.70
CA CYS A 225 -17.75 -0.26 10.49
C CYS A 225 -17.72 0.80 9.40
N PHE A 226 -16.67 1.63 9.37
CA PHE A 226 -16.50 2.67 8.35
C PHE A 226 -15.75 2.19 7.09
N SER A 227 -15.35 0.92 7.05
CA SER A 227 -14.62 0.28 5.95
C SER A 227 -13.27 0.93 5.63
N ALA A 228 -12.56 1.38 6.67
CA ALA A 228 -11.17 1.85 6.60
C ALA A 228 -10.20 0.66 6.47
N GLN A 229 -10.27 -0.06 5.35
CA GLN A 229 -9.56 -1.33 5.15
C GLN A 229 -8.05 -1.25 5.36
N ALA A 230 -7.44 -0.11 5.03
CA ALA A 230 -6.01 0.10 5.20
C ALA A 230 -5.54 0.06 6.66
N LEU A 231 -6.44 0.34 7.63
CA LEU A 231 -6.11 0.35 9.05
C LEU A 231 -6.22 -1.04 9.68
N ILE A 232 -7.10 -1.91 9.16
CA ILE A 232 -7.46 -3.20 9.79
C ILE A 232 -6.24 -4.09 10.05
N PRO A 233 -5.34 -4.37 9.08
CA PRO A 233 -4.21 -5.27 9.33
C PRO A 233 -3.25 -4.77 10.41
N MET A 234 -3.05 -3.45 10.47
CA MET A 234 -2.20 -2.81 11.47
C MET A 234 -2.85 -2.90 12.85
N LEU A 235 -4.13 -2.57 12.97
CA LEU A 235 -4.85 -2.63 14.24
C LEU A 235 -4.98 -4.07 14.76
N THR A 236 -5.21 -5.06 13.90
CA THR A 236 -5.18 -6.47 14.27
C THR A 236 -3.81 -6.87 14.80
N MET A 237 -2.71 -6.43 14.18
CA MET A 237 -1.37 -6.69 14.69
C MET A 237 -1.16 -6.08 16.08
N HIS A 238 -1.62 -4.85 16.30
CA HIS A 238 -1.55 -4.22 17.62
C HIS A 238 -2.40 -4.97 18.66
N LEU A 239 -3.60 -5.43 18.31
CA LEU A 239 -4.45 -6.25 19.19
C LEU A 239 -3.72 -7.55 19.59
N ARG A 240 -3.07 -8.23 18.64
CA ARG A 240 -2.24 -9.42 18.94
C ARG A 240 -1.13 -9.12 19.92
N CYS A 241 -0.38 -8.03 19.69
CA CYS A 241 0.70 -7.62 20.59
C CYS A 241 0.21 -7.23 21.99
N GLN A 242 -1.08 -6.95 22.15
CA GLN A 242 -1.70 -6.61 23.41
C GLN A 242 -2.45 -7.79 24.04
N LEU A 243 -2.36 -9.02 23.53
CA LEU A 243 -2.97 -10.19 24.15
C LEU A 243 -2.32 -10.49 25.50
N GLN A 244 -3.07 -10.24 26.57
CA GLN A 244 -2.73 -10.54 27.95
C GLN A 244 -4.01 -10.84 28.74
N GLN A 245 -3.88 -11.35 29.96
CA GLN A 245 -5.03 -11.78 30.75
C GLN A 245 -6.12 -10.69 30.90
N ALA A 246 -5.72 -9.42 31.03
CA ALA A 246 -6.65 -8.29 31.19
C ALA A 246 -7.37 -7.88 29.88
N SER A 247 -6.74 -8.07 28.73
CA SER A 247 -7.25 -7.65 27.40
C SER A 247 -7.87 -8.80 26.60
N PHE A 248 -7.68 -10.04 27.05
CA PHE A 248 -8.14 -11.26 26.37
C PHE A 248 -9.64 -11.22 26.04
N GLY A 249 -10.49 -10.95 27.04
CA GLY A 249 -11.94 -10.96 26.87
C GLY A 249 -12.43 -9.95 25.82
N PRO A 250 -12.03 -8.67 25.89
CA PRO A 250 -12.35 -7.68 24.87
C PRO A 250 -11.86 -8.04 23.46
N ILE A 251 -10.62 -8.51 23.32
CA ILE A 251 -10.02 -8.87 22.02
C ILE A 251 -10.75 -10.07 21.39
N CYS A 252 -11.00 -11.12 22.19
CA CYS A 252 -11.74 -12.29 21.74
C CYS A 252 -13.18 -11.92 21.33
N SER A 253 -13.85 -11.07 22.11
CA SER A 253 -15.20 -10.59 21.79
C SER A 253 -15.24 -9.80 20.48
N PHE A 254 -14.23 -8.97 20.23
CA PHE A 254 -14.06 -8.27 18.96
C PHE A 254 -13.85 -9.25 17.80
N ALA A 255 -12.93 -10.20 17.96
CA ALA A 255 -12.60 -11.18 16.93
C ALA A 255 -13.80 -12.06 16.56
N LEU A 256 -14.60 -12.49 17.55
CA LEU A 256 -15.86 -13.22 17.34
C LEU A 256 -16.90 -12.37 16.61
N ARG A 257 -17.08 -11.11 17.01
CA ARG A 257 -18.09 -10.22 16.42
C ARG A 257 -17.84 -9.98 14.93
N HIS A 258 -16.58 -9.86 14.53
CA HIS A 258 -16.18 -9.51 13.18
C HIS A 258 -15.67 -10.69 12.35
N GLY A 259 -15.74 -11.92 12.86
CA GLY A 259 -15.31 -13.13 12.16
C GLY A 259 -13.82 -13.12 11.82
N HIS A 260 -12.98 -12.63 12.73
CA HIS A 260 -11.55 -12.48 12.51
C HIS A 260 -10.80 -13.77 12.93
N ASP A 261 -10.97 -14.85 12.15
CA ASP A 261 -10.50 -16.21 12.48
C ASP A 261 -9.02 -16.24 12.89
N THR A 262 -8.17 -15.53 12.17
CA THR A 262 -6.72 -15.50 12.47
C THR A 262 -6.37 -14.80 13.80
N LEU A 263 -7.25 -13.96 14.34
CA LEU A 263 -7.06 -13.35 15.66
C LEU A 263 -7.66 -14.25 16.75
N LEU A 264 -8.70 -15.03 16.41
CA LEU A 264 -9.26 -16.06 17.28
C LEU A 264 -8.28 -17.21 17.50
N ASP A 265 -7.55 -17.64 16.46
CA ASP A 265 -6.53 -18.69 16.58
C ASP A 265 -5.39 -18.31 17.56
N ASP A 266 -5.13 -17.01 17.72
CA ASP A 266 -4.11 -16.49 18.63
C ASP A 266 -4.64 -16.28 20.07
N CYS A 267 -5.97 -16.31 20.28
CA CYS A 267 -6.63 -16.18 21.59
C CYS A 267 -6.80 -17.55 22.26
#